data_AF-A0A498GWZ6-F1
#
_entry.id   AF-A0A498GWZ6-F1
#
_cell.length_a   1.000
_cell.length_b   1.000
_cell.length_c   1.000
_cell.angle_alpha   90.00
_cell.angle_beta   90.00
_cell.angle_gamma   90.00
#
_symmetry.space_group_name_H-M   'P 1'
#
loop_
_entity.id
_entity.type
_entity.pdbx_description
1 polymer ?
#
loop_
_entity_poly.entity_id
_entity_poly.type
_entity_poly.pdbx_seq_one_letter_code
_entity_poly.pdbx_strand_id
1 'polypeptide(L)'
;MEESSELKSKPQRRILIATDGSKACENVADLGVEIAKWNGAKIYALYVIDITFFDSILMDESWVKNAYEQFEKVGRAAICCIEESAGAAGIEAAPVLLKGNPAEKILDFAENQKVDMIVVGSTGKSGIGRFMLGSVSEKVVRNSKIPVLVVREKIKPERFVTCGQESERASATVMHEEMQ
;
A
#
# COMPACT_ATOMS: atom_id res chain seq x y z
N MET A 1 -45.71 14.08 -18.43
CA MET A 1 -44.67 15.13 -18.30
C MET A 1 -44.58 15.44 -16.82
N GLU A 2 -43.34 15.56 -16.32
CA GLU A 2 -42.93 15.83 -14.92
C GLU A 2 -43.21 14.66 -13.95
N GLU A 3 -42.28 14.19 -13.12
CA GLU A 3 -41.07 14.80 -12.57
C GLU A 3 -39.85 13.89 -12.72
N SER A 4 -38.92 14.35 -13.55
CA SER A 4 -37.51 14.03 -13.44
C SER A 4 -36.89 15.00 -12.44
N SER A 5 -36.87 14.69 -11.15
CA SER A 5 -36.13 15.50 -10.17
C SER A 5 -35.65 14.69 -8.98
N GLU A 6 -34.36 14.88 -8.68
CA GLU A 6 -33.57 14.28 -7.60
C GLU A 6 -33.06 12.85 -7.81
N LEU A 7 -32.22 12.68 -8.85
CA LEU A 7 -31.00 11.90 -8.64
C LEU A 7 -30.16 12.67 -7.60
N LYS A 8 -30.41 12.43 -6.30
CA LYS A 8 -29.50 12.87 -5.24
C LYS A 8 -28.09 12.43 -5.65
N SER A 9 -27.18 13.39 -5.82
CA SER A 9 -25.81 13.12 -6.24
C SER A 9 -25.27 12.00 -5.35
N LYS A 10 -24.94 10.84 -5.94
CA LYS A 10 -24.38 9.71 -5.20
C LYS A 10 -23.20 10.24 -4.36
N PRO A 11 -23.14 9.97 -3.04
CA PRO A 11 -22.04 10.49 -2.23
C PRO A 11 -20.73 10.03 -2.84
N GLN A 12 -19.83 10.98 -3.06
CA GLN A 12 -18.54 10.69 -3.67
C GLN A 12 -17.77 9.73 -2.76
N ARG A 13 -17.44 8.55 -3.30
CA ARG A 13 -16.69 7.55 -2.55
C ARG A 13 -15.28 8.07 -2.24
N ARG A 14 -14.72 7.65 -1.12
CA ARG A 14 -13.38 8.01 -0.66
C ARG A 14 -12.59 6.74 -0.40
N ILE A 15 -11.41 6.65 -1.00
CA ILE A 15 -10.49 5.53 -0.81
C ILE A 15 -9.23 6.07 -0.15
N LEU A 16 -8.81 5.43 0.93
CA LEU A 16 -7.53 5.70 1.58
C LEU A 16 -6.51 4.69 1.07
N ILE A 17 -5.45 5.16 0.42
CA ILE A 17 -4.33 4.32 0.01
C ILE A 17 -3.18 4.64 0.95
N ALA A 18 -2.80 3.67 1.79
CA ALA A 18 -1.72 3.82 2.75
C ALA A 18 -0.54 2.91 2.38
N THR A 19 0.66 3.50 2.35
CA THR A 19 1.90 2.81 1.98
C THR A 19 3.01 3.16 2.98
N ASP A 20 3.98 2.26 3.11
CA ASP A 20 5.19 2.48 3.89
C ASP A 20 6.40 2.83 3.01
N GLY A 21 6.18 3.05 1.71
CA GLY A 21 7.22 3.40 0.74
C GLY A 21 8.16 2.24 0.41
N SER A 22 7.77 1.00 0.71
CA SER A 22 8.46 -0.20 0.27
C SER A 22 8.26 -0.46 -1.24
N LYS A 23 8.92 -1.48 -1.79
CA LYS A 23 8.77 -1.91 -3.20
C LYS A 23 7.32 -2.27 -3.57
N ALA A 24 6.50 -2.63 -2.58
CA ALA A 24 5.09 -2.90 -2.78
C ALA A 24 4.26 -1.64 -3.13
N CYS A 25 4.81 -0.43 -2.97
CA CYS A 25 4.12 0.84 -3.16
C CYS A 25 3.45 0.96 -4.54
N GLU A 26 4.14 0.58 -5.62
CA GLU A 26 3.59 0.66 -6.98
C GLU A 26 2.33 -0.22 -7.14
N ASN A 27 2.38 -1.48 -6.68
CA ASN A 27 1.24 -2.39 -6.78
C ASN A 27 0.04 -1.89 -5.96
N VAL A 28 0.30 -1.33 -4.77
CA VAL A 28 -0.72 -0.76 -3.88
C VAL A 28 -1.37 0.47 -4.53
N ALA A 29 -0.54 1.36 -5.10
CA ALA A 29 -0.99 2.55 -5.80
C ALA A 29 -1.86 2.17 -7.02
N ASP A 30 -1.35 1.33 -7.91
CA ASP A 30 -2.03 0.95 -9.15
C ASP A 30 -3.40 0.33 -8.90
N LEU A 31 -3.48 -0.67 -8.00
CA LEU A 31 -4.75 -1.33 -7.71
C LEU A 31 -5.72 -0.40 -6.98
N GLY A 32 -5.23 0.41 -6.04
CA GLY A 32 -6.06 1.39 -5.33
C GLY A 32 -6.63 2.45 -6.27
N VAL A 33 -5.82 2.94 -7.21
CA VAL A 33 -6.22 3.90 -8.25
C VAL A 33 -7.20 3.29 -9.23
N GLU A 34 -7.00 2.04 -9.67
CA GLU A 34 -7.93 1.32 -10.55
C GLU A 34 -9.32 1.19 -9.92
N ILE A 35 -9.37 0.81 -8.64
CA ILE A 35 -10.63 0.73 -7.89
C ILE A 35 -11.27 2.11 -7.74
N ALA A 36 -10.48 3.14 -7.45
CA ALA A 36 -10.97 4.51 -7.36
C ALA A 36 -11.59 4.96 -8.68
N LYS A 37 -10.92 4.67 -9.81
CA LYS A 37 -11.39 4.99 -11.16
C LYS A 37 -12.75 4.39 -11.46
N TRP A 38 -12.92 3.09 -11.22
CA TRP A 38 -14.19 2.40 -11.46
C TRP A 38 -15.33 2.91 -10.57
N ASN A 39 -15.00 3.51 -9.43
CA ASN A 39 -16.00 4.02 -8.48
C ASN A 39 -16.22 5.54 -8.55
N GLY A 40 -15.45 6.27 -9.35
CA GLY A 40 -15.43 7.74 -9.32
C GLY A 40 -15.04 8.29 -7.94
N ALA A 41 -14.14 7.60 -7.24
CA ALA A 41 -13.78 7.91 -5.86
C ALA A 41 -12.63 8.93 -5.78
N LYS A 42 -12.64 9.75 -4.72
CA LYS A 42 -11.49 10.54 -4.29
C LYS A 42 -10.46 9.64 -3.61
N ILE A 43 -9.19 9.95 -3.80
CA ILE A 43 -8.08 9.23 -3.18
C ILE A 43 -7.47 10.10 -2.07
N TYR A 44 -7.21 9.50 -0.92
CA TYR A 44 -6.25 10.02 0.05
C TYR A 44 -4.97 9.17 -0.02
N ALA A 45 -3.85 9.80 -0.35
CA ALA A 45 -2.53 9.17 -0.40
C ALA A 45 -1.84 9.37 0.94
N LEU A 46 -1.76 8.32 1.76
CA LEU A 46 -1.34 8.41 3.15
C LEU A 46 0.03 7.75 3.39
N TYR A 47 0.89 8.48 4.09
CA TYR A 47 2.04 7.93 4.78
C TYR A 47 2.02 8.32 6.26
N VAL A 48 2.42 7.40 7.14
CA VAL A 48 2.59 7.68 8.57
C VAL A 48 4.05 7.52 8.95
N ILE A 49 4.63 8.58 9.49
CA ILE A 49 5.96 8.55 10.12
C ILE A 49 5.79 7.89 11.48
N ASP A 50 6.37 6.70 11.61
CA ASP A 50 6.36 5.94 12.85
C ASP A 50 7.32 6.56 13.87
N ILE A 51 6.76 7.35 14.78
CA ILE A 51 7.52 7.98 15.87
C ILE A 51 7.63 7.09 17.12
N THR A 52 6.86 6.00 17.19
CA THR A 52 6.94 5.08 18.32
C THR A 52 8.30 4.37 18.36
N PHE A 53 8.97 4.30 17.21
CA PHE A 53 10.36 3.90 17.10
C PHE A 53 11.30 4.84 17.86
N PHE A 54 11.08 6.16 17.80
CA PHE A 54 11.95 7.14 18.47
C PHE A 54 11.77 7.15 19.98
N ASP A 55 10.53 6.98 20.47
CA ASP A 55 10.26 6.94 21.91
C ASP A 55 10.99 5.78 22.61
N SER A 56 11.33 4.72 21.87
CA SER A 56 12.08 3.57 22.38
C SER A 56 13.58 3.83 22.55
N ILE A 57 14.11 4.94 22.02
CA ILE A 57 15.53 5.25 22.03
C ILE A 57 15.76 6.59 22.75
N LEU A 58 16.49 6.56 23.86
CA LEU A 58 16.95 7.77 24.58
C LEU A 58 18.00 8.50 23.73
N MET A 59 17.56 9.26 22.71
CA MET A 59 18.44 10.03 21.82
C MET A 59 18.36 11.53 22.09
N ASP A 60 19.43 12.23 21.73
CA ASP A 60 19.51 13.68 21.72
C ASP A 60 18.50 14.31 20.73
N GLU A 61 17.96 15.48 21.08
CA GLU A 61 16.91 16.18 20.30
C GLU A 61 17.35 16.48 18.85
N SER A 62 18.63 16.78 18.62
CA SER A 62 19.14 17.09 17.28
C SER A 62 19.13 15.86 16.36
N TRP A 63 19.41 14.68 16.92
CA TRP A 63 19.34 13.40 16.22
C TRP A 63 17.90 13.06 15.84
N VAL A 64 16.96 13.22 16.79
CA VAL A 64 15.53 12.99 16.54
C VAL A 64 15.04 13.90 15.42
N LYS A 65 15.40 15.19 15.44
CA LYS A 65 15.04 16.14 14.39
C LYS A 65 15.58 15.73 13.01
N ASN A 66 16.87 15.37 12.93
CA ASN A 66 17.47 14.96 11.66
C ASN A 66 16.83 13.67 11.12
N ALA A 67 16.58 12.68 11.98
CA ALA A 67 15.88 11.46 11.58
C ALA A 67 14.47 11.77 11.07
N TYR A 68 13.77 12.68 11.75
CA TYR A 68 12.45 13.14 11.35
C TYR A 68 12.43 13.69 9.92
N GLU A 69 13.35 14.59 9.59
CA GLU A 69 13.47 15.18 8.26
C GLU A 69 13.73 14.12 7.17
N GLN A 70 14.48 13.06 7.50
CA GLN A 70 14.69 11.95 6.57
C GLN A 70 13.41 11.12 6.37
N PHE A 71 12.69 10.79 7.43
CA PHE A 71 11.42 10.06 7.29
C PHE A 71 10.35 10.86 6.57
N GLU A 72 10.33 12.18 6.75
CA GLU A 72 9.45 13.05 5.99
C GLU A 72 9.75 13.01 4.49
N LYS A 73 11.03 13.03 4.08
CA LYS A 73 11.41 12.87 2.67
C LYS A 73 10.96 11.52 2.11
N VAL A 74 11.17 10.44 2.86
CA VAL A 74 10.72 9.09 2.48
C VAL A 74 9.19 9.05 2.36
N GLY A 75 8.48 9.63 3.32
CA GLY A 75 7.01 9.67 3.30
C GLY A 75 6.47 10.45 2.12
N ARG A 76 7.08 11.59 1.78
CA ARG A 76 6.70 12.37 0.59
C ARG A 76 6.95 11.60 -0.71
N ALA A 77 8.07 10.87 -0.82
CA ALA A 77 8.33 10.03 -1.98
C ALA A 77 7.29 8.90 -2.12
N ALA A 78 6.88 8.29 -1.00
CA ALA A 78 5.87 7.24 -0.98
C ALA A 78 4.47 7.78 -1.37
N ILE A 79 4.11 8.98 -0.92
CA ILE A 79 2.89 9.68 -1.33
C ILE A 79 2.93 10.01 -2.83
N CYS A 80 4.07 10.52 -3.32
CA CYS A 80 4.27 10.87 -4.72
C CYS A 80 4.02 9.69 -5.67
N CYS A 81 4.43 8.48 -5.28
CA CYS A 81 4.14 7.26 -6.06
C CYS A 81 2.62 7.04 -6.28
N ILE A 82 1.79 7.33 -5.27
CA ILE A 82 0.33 7.24 -5.38
C ILE A 82 -0.22 8.39 -6.23
N GLU A 83 0.28 9.62 -6.02
CA GLU A 83 -0.13 10.80 -6.78
C GLU A 83 0.17 10.65 -8.28
N GLU A 84 1.34 10.10 -8.64
CA GLU A 84 1.72 9.84 -10.03
C GLU A 84 0.80 8.80 -10.69
N SER A 85 0.51 7.68 -10.01
CA SER A 85 -0.41 6.66 -10.53
C SER A 85 -1.84 7.23 -10.68
N ALA A 86 -2.30 8.01 -9.70
CA ALA A 86 -3.60 8.69 -9.76
C ALA A 86 -3.67 9.71 -10.89
N GLY A 87 -2.63 10.53 -11.05
CA GLY A 87 -2.50 11.53 -12.11
C GLY A 87 -2.52 10.91 -13.51
N ALA A 88 -1.80 9.79 -13.71
CA ALA A 88 -1.85 9.01 -14.95
C ALA A 88 -3.25 8.45 -15.26
N ALA A 89 -4.05 8.21 -14.23
CA ALA A 89 -5.44 7.77 -14.36
C ALA A 89 -6.47 8.92 -14.46
N GLY A 90 -6.04 10.18 -14.35
CA GLY A 90 -6.90 11.37 -14.36
C GLY A 90 -7.70 11.56 -13.06
N ILE A 91 -7.19 11.07 -11.93
CA ILE A 91 -7.82 11.15 -10.60
C ILE A 91 -6.97 12.03 -9.69
N GLU A 92 -7.62 12.91 -8.93
CA GLU A 92 -6.97 13.69 -7.89
C GLU A 92 -6.73 12.82 -6.64
N ALA A 93 -5.48 12.76 -6.18
CA ALA A 93 -5.09 12.18 -4.91
C ALA A 93 -4.69 13.29 -3.93
N ALA A 94 -5.35 13.35 -2.78
CA ALA A 94 -5.01 14.29 -1.72
C ALA A 94 -3.86 13.72 -0.86
N PRO A 95 -2.69 14.39 -0.77
CA PRO A 95 -1.56 13.91 0.01
C PRO A 95 -1.82 14.08 1.52
N VAL A 96 -1.46 13.06 2.30
CA VAL A 96 -1.64 13.05 3.75
C VAL A 96 -0.41 12.46 4.42
N LEU A 97 0.33 13.29 5.16
CA LEU A 97 1.49 12.87 5.94
C LEU A 97 1.18 13.02 7.43
N LEU A 98 1.13 11.90 8.16
CA LEU A 98 0.85 11.88 9.59
C LEU A 98 2.07 11.43 10.41
N LYS A 99 1.99 11.64 11.73
CA LYS A 99 2.99 11.24 12.72
C LYS A 99 2.29 10.41 13.81
N GLY A 100 2.88 9.30 14.22
CA GLY A 100 2.30 8.46 15.29
C GLY A 100 2.47 6.97 15.02
N ASN A 101 1.70 6.14 15.74
CA ASN A 101 1.59 4.73 15.41
C ASN A 101 0.89 4.55 14.04
N PRO A 102 1.50 3.86 13.06
CA PRO A 102 0.93 3.75 11.71
C PRO A 102 -0.48 3.16 11.68
N ALA A 103 -0.73 2.06 12.40
CA ALA A 103 -2.02 1.39 12.35
C ALA A 103 -3.13 2.26 12.95
N GLU A 104 -2.87 2.89 14.10
CA GLU A 104 -3.82 3.80 14.75
C GLU A 104 -4.12 5.01 13.85
N LYS A 105 -3.09 5.66 13.30
CA LYS A 105 -3.28 6.83 12.43
C LYS A 105 -4.01 6.51 11.13
N ILE A 106 -3.78 5.33 10.54
CA ILE A 106 -4.55 4.87 9.38
C ILE A 106 -6.04 4.73 9.73
N LEU A 107 -6.34 4.04 10.84
CA LEU A 107 -7.72 3.77 11.27
C LEU A 107 -8.45 5.06 11.67
N ASP A 108 -7.82 5.89 12.49
CA ASP A 108 -8.36 7.18 12.93
C ASP A 108 -8.66 8.09 11.73
N PHE A 109 -7.71 8.18 10.78
CA PHE A 109 -7.91 9.00 9.59
C PHE A 109 -9.06 8.46 8.73
N ALA A 110 -9.13 7.14 8.52
CA ALA A 110 -10.18 6.52 7.74
C ALA A 110 -11.57 6.75 8.35
N GLU A 111 -11.72 6.60 9.67
CA GLU A 111 -12.98 6.86 10.37
C GLU A 111 -13.36 8.36 10.32
N ASN A 112 -12.42 9.25 10.63
CA ASN A 112 -12.67 10.70 10.68
C ASN A 112 -13.02 11.27 9.30
N GLN A 113 -12.37 10.80 8.24
CA GLN A 113 -12.66 11.20 6.87
C GLN A 113 -13.80 10.42 6.23
N LYS A 114 -14.43 9.48 6.97
CA LYS A 114 -15.53 8.63 6.49
C LYS A 114 -15.16 7.94 5.17
N VAL A 115 -13.97 7.36 5.13
CA VAL A 115 -13.47 6.59 3.99
C VAL A 115 -14.30 5.33 3.81
N ASP A 116 -14.55 4.95 2.56
CA ASP A 116 -15.36 3.78 2.22
C ASP A 116 -14.53 2.49 2.07
N MET A 117 -13.22 2.63 1.83
CA MET A 117 -12.27 1.51 1.73
C MET A 117 -10.84 1.96 2.06
N ILE A 118 -10.13 1.13 2.80
CA ILE A 118 -8.70 1.28 3.07
C ILE A 118 -7.93 0.30 2.18
N VAL A 119 -6.91 0.76 1.48
CA VAL A 119 -5.98 -0.05 0.68
C VAL A 119 -4.61 0.02 1.33
N VAL A 120 -4.05 -1.14 1.68
CA VAL A 120 -2.73 -1.27 2.30
C VAL A 120 -1.89 -2.33 1.59
N GLY A 121 -0.57 -2.18 1.63
CA GLY A 121 0.35 -3.25 1.24
C GLY A 121 0.29 -4.44 2.19
N SER A 122 0.57 -5.64 1.70
CA SER A 122 0.59 -6.87 2.52
C SER A 122 1.78 -6.96 3.44
N THR A 123 2.91 -6.45 3.01
CA THR A 123 4.21 -6.52 3.69
C THR A 123 4.83 -5.15 3.65
N GLY A 124 5.51 -4.77 4.74
CA GLY A 124 6.28 -3.55 4.76
C GLY A 124 7.76 -3.76 4.41
N LYS A 125 8.59 -2.76 4.72
CA LYS A 125 10.05 -2.74 4.48
C LYS A 125 10.82 -3.99 4.97
N SER A 126 10.30 -4.73 5.95
CA SER A 126 10.97 -5.88 6.56
C SER A 126 10.90 -7.18 5.74
N GLY A 127 10.03 -7.28 4.73
CA GLY A 127 10.06 -8.33 3.70
C GLY A 127 10.20 -9.79 4.19
N ILE A 128 9.27 -10.29 5.01
CA ILE A 128 9.36 -11.65 5.58
C ILE A 128 8.25 -12.56 5.02
N GLY A 129 8.65 -13.62 4.29
CA GLY A 129 7.86 -14.85 4.05
C GLY A 129 6.66 -14.79 3.08
N ARG A 130 6.39 -15.92 2.41
CA ARG A 130 5.41 -16.09 1.31
C ARG A 130 3.93 -15.91 1.71
N PHE A 131 3.61 -15.72 2.99
CA PHE A 131 2.23 -15.69 3.50
C PHE A 131 1.97 -14.77 4.71
N MET A 132 2.96 -14.00 5.16
CA MET A 132 2.80 -13.17 6.36
C MET A 132 2.23 -11.79 6.00
N LEU A 133 1.27 -11.31 6.78
CA LEU A 133 0.90 -9.90 6.79
C LEU A 133 1.94 -9.12 7.59
N GLY A 134 2.27 -7.91 7.14
CA GLY A 134 3.05 -6.96 7.91
C GLY A 134 2.28 -6.55 9.17
N SER A 135 3.00 -6.24 10.24
CA SER A 135 2.41 -5.91 11.54
C SER A 135 1.41 -4.76 11.49
N VAL A 136 1.66 -3.75 10.64
CA VAL A 136 0.73 -2.64 10.42
C VAL A 136 -0.53 -3.11 9.71
N SER A 137 -0.37 -3.82 8.59
CA SER A 137 -1.49 -4.31 7.78
C SER A 137 -2.37 -5.29 8.56
N GLU A 138 -1.79 -6.18 9.35
CA GLU A 138 -2.52 -7.08 10.26
C GLU A 138 -3.35 -6.29 11.27
N LYS A 139 -2.75 -5.30 11.95
CA LYS A 139 -3.45 -4.45 12.92
C LYS A 139 -4.58 -3.66 12.27
N VAL A 140 -4.37 -3.12 11.05
CA VAL A 140 -5.41 -2.41 10.31
C VAL A 140 -6.56 -3.35 9.95
N VAL A 141 -6.28 -4.52 9.35
CA VAL A 141 -7.29 -5.52 8.99
C VAL A 141 -8.09 -5.97 10.21
N ARG A 142 -7.41 -6.23 11.34
CA ARG A 142 -8.05 -6.75 12.55
C ARG A 142 -8.98 -5.75 13.24
N ASN A 143 -8.66 -4.45 13.19
CA ASN A 143 -9.35 -3.43 13.98
C ASN A 143 -10.21 -2.48 13.14
N SER A 144 -10.14 -2.55 11.81
CA SER A 144 -10.91 -1.66 10.94
C SER A 144 -12.41 -1.95 10.98
N LYS A 145 -13.21 -0.88 11.11
CA LYS A 145 -14.66 -0.91 10.85
C LYS A 145 -15.00 -0.68 9.37
N ILE A 146 -14.01 -0.28 8.58
CA ILE A 146 -14.10 0.04 7.15
C ILE A 146 -13.50 -1.13 6.35
N PRO A 147 -14.06 -1.53 5.19
CA PRO A 147 -13.47 -2.56 4.34
C PRO A 147 -11.98 -2.31 4.05
N VAL A 148 -11.15 -3.34 4.22
CA VAL A 148 -9.70 -3.27 3.98
C VAL A 148 -9.32 -4.19 2.83
N LEU A 149 -8.69 -3.61 1.80
CA LEU A 149 -8.03 -4.35 0.73
C LEU A 149 -6.53 -4.44 1.02
N VAL A 150 -6.04 -5.67 1.10
CA VAL A 150 -4.61 -5.94 1.26
C VAL A 150 -4.02 -6.34 -0.08
N VAL A 151 -3.03 -5.57 -0.56
CA VAL A 151 -2.39 -5.77 -1.84
C VAL A 151 -1.04 -6.46 -1.67
N ARG A 152 -0.87 -7.60 -2.33
CA ARG A 152 0.42 -8.33 -2.37
C ARG A 152 1.27 -7.89 -3.55
N GLU A 153 2.58 -7.98 -3.40
CA GLU A 153 3.50 -7.81 -4.53
C GLU A 153 3.22 -8.86 -5.63
N LYS A 154 3.27 -8.42 -6.89
CA LYS A 154 3.25 -9.33 -8.04
C LYS A 154 4.55 -10.14 -8.04
N ILE A 155 4.48 -11.40 -7.60
CA ILE A 155 5.59 -12.33 -7.79
C ILE A 155 5.63 -12.70 -9.28
N LYS A 156 6.73 -12.36 -9.97
CA LYS A 156 7.03 -12.97 -11.28
C LYS A 156 7.48 -14.41 -11.00
N PRO A 157 6.74 -15.46 -11.38
CA PRO A 157 7.21 -16.81 -11.17
C PRO A 157 8.48 -17.02 -12.00
N GLU A 158 9.57 -17.47 -11.37
CA GLU A 158 10.83 -17.74 -12.05
C GLU A 158 10.73 -18.90 -13.06
N ARG A 159 9.75 -19.79 -12.85
CA ARG A 159 9.42 -20.88 -13.77
C ARG A 159 7.91 -21.07 -13.83
N PHE A 160 7.35 -21.02 -15.04
CA PHE A 160 6.04 -21.59 -15.32
C PHE A 160 6.24 -23.09 -15.54
N VAL A 161 5.68 -23.91 -14.65
CA VAL A 161 5.50 -25.33 -14.95
C VAL A 161 4.08 -25.47 -15.50
N THR A 162 3.98 -25.67 -16.81
CA THR A 162 2.72 -26.00 -17.46
C THR A 162 2.49 -27.50 -17.31
N CYS A 163 1.37 -27.88 -16.69
CA CYS A 163 0.93 -29.27 -16.70
C CYS A 163 0.22 -29.52 -18.04
N GLY A 164 0.72 -30.45 -18.86
CA GLY A 164 0.04 -30.88 -20.09
C GLY A 164 0.73 -30.57 -21.43
N GLN A 165 2.05 -30.40 -21.47
CA GLN A 165 2.82 -30.59 -22.70
C GLN A 165 3.73 -31.79 -22.47
N GLU A 166 3.52 -32.86 -23.23
CA GLU A 166 4.41 -34.01 -23.27
C GLU A 166 5.84 -33.53 -23.48
N SER A 167 6.72 -34.04 -22.62
CA SER A 167 8.14 -33.79 -22.65
C SER A 167 8.75 -34.37 -23.92
N GLU A 168 9.06 -33.52 -24.90
CA GLU A 168 10.17 -33.81 -25.80
C GLU A 168 11.26 -32.76 -25.57
N ARG A 169 12.40 -33.27 -25.08
CA ARG A 169 13.66 -32.58 -24.77
C ARG A 169 13.73 -31.88 -23.42
N ALA A 170 13.50 -32.66 -22.37
CA ALA A 170 14.37 -32.61 -21.21
C ALA A 170 15.73 -33.25 -21.59
N SER A 171 16.57 -32.51 -22.31
CA SER A 171 17.97 -32.90 -22.49
C SER A 171 18.84 -31.66 -22.49
N ALA A 172 19.30 -31.32 -21.29
CA ALA A 172 20.52 -30.56 -21.05
C ALA A 172 21.04 -31.00 -19.67
N THR A 173 21.72 -32.16 -19.71
CA THR A 173 22.95 -32.43 -18.99
C THR A 173 22.96 -32.15 -17.48
N VAL A 174 22.57 -33.17 -16.72
CA VAL A 174 23.21 -33.46 -15.42
C VAL A 174 24.59 -34.05 -15.77
N MET A 175 25.66 -33.29 -15.54
CA MET A 175 27.08 -33.65 -15.35
C MET A 175 27.84 -32.30 -15.48
N HIS A 176 28.49 -31.73 -14.47
CA HIS A 176 29.67 -32.27 -13.81
C HIS A 176 29.96 -31.55 -12.47
N GLU A 177 30.36 -32.37 -11.47
CA GLU A 177 31.43 -32.19 -10.45
C GLU A 177 31.34 -31.01 -9.45
N GLU A 178 31.18 -31.26 -8.15
CA GLU A 178 32.22 -31.73 -7.20
C GLU A 178 33.60 -31.09 -7.43
N MET A 179 33.97 -30.20 -6.49
CA MET A 179 35.23 -30.27 -5.70
C MET A 179 35.86 -28.87 -5.51
N GLN A 180 35.60 -28.28 -4.34
CA GLN A 180 36.61 -28.09 -3.29
C GLN A 180 35.94 -27.86 -1.94
#